data_AF-A0A318CU54-F1
#
_entry.id   AF-A0A318CU54-F1
#
_cell.length_a   1.000
_cell.length_b   1.000
_cell.length_c   1.000
_cell.angle_alpha   90.00
_cell.angle_beta   90.00
_cell.angle_gamma   90.00
#
_symmetry.space_group_name_H-M   'P 1'
#
loop_
_entity.id
_entity.type
_entity.pdbx_description
1 polymer ?
#
loop_
_entity_poly.entity_id
_entity_poly.type
_entity_poly.pdbx_seq_one_letter_code
_entity_poly.pdbx_strand_id
1 'polypeptide(L)'
;MTKQLKTKDKMRQRSLFVDERSLFEKLCDQSNLEAGFKAVKKNGGAPGIDGVTIKEFESRLEEELVQLQLEIASWNYKPSPVRRVEIPKPGKGAGVRLLGVPCTRDRVVQATIKLLLEPILDLTFSDHSYG
;
A
#
# COMPACT_ATOMS: atom_id res chain seq x y z
N MET A 1 -20.50 24.64 34.23
CA MET A 1 -20.00 24.91 32.85
C MET A 1 -19.15 23.77 32.25
N THR A 2 -19.12 22.56 32.83
CA THR A 2 -18.17 21.49 32.44
C THR A 2 -18.82 20.25 31.80
N LYS A 3 -20.15 20.20 31.70
CA LYS A 3 -20.85 19.08 31.06
C LYS A 3 -20.94 19.20 29.53
N GLN A 4 -20.72 20.38 28.95
CA GLN A 4 -20.87 20.62 27.51
C GLN A 4 -19.60 20.31 26.69
N LEU A 5 -18.43 20.28 27.34
CA LEU A 5 -17.15 19.93 26.70
C LEU A 5 -17.01 18.40 26.52
N LYS A 6 -17.56 17.59 27.43
CA LYS A 6 -17.53 16.11 27.31
C LYS A 6 -18.48 15.55 26.23
N THR A 7 -19.49 16.33 25.83
CA THR A 7 -20.47 15.90 24.82
C THR A 7 -19.99 16.13 23.39
N LYS A 8 -19.12 17.14 23.16
CA LYS A 8 -18.52 17.40 21.85
C LYS A 8 -17.50 16.34 21.45
N ASP A 9 -16.78 15.78 22.41
CA ASP A 9 -15.79 14.71 22.18
C ASP A 9 -16.45 13.38 21.77
N LYS A 10 -17.58 13.04 22.39
CA LYS A 10 -18.39 11.86 22.04
C LYS A 10 -19.10 11.98 20.70
N MET A 11 -19.41 13.20 20.25
CA MET A 11 -19.97 13.44 18.91
C MET A 11 -18.90 13.40 17.81
N ARG A 12 -17.64 13.74 18.11
CA ARG A 12 -16.51 13.54 17.19
C ARG A 12 -16.17 12.07 16.94
N GLN A 13 -16.47 11.20 17.90
CA GLN A 13 -16.24 9.76 17.78
C GLN A 13 -17.27 9.01 16.90
N ARG A 14 -18.30 9.68 16.37
CA ARG A 14 -19.39 9.03 15.61
C ARG A 14 -19.48 9.38 14.13
N SER A 15 -18.52 10.13 13.57
CA SER A 15 -18.32 10.20 12.11
C SER A 15 -17.14 9.33 11.64
N LEU A 16 -16.86 8.23 12.36
CA LEU A 16 -15.95 7.16 11.91
C LEU A 16 -16.60 6.25 10.85
N PHE A 17 -17.81 6.59 10.39
CA PHE A 17 -18.32 6.09 9.12
C PHE A 17 -17.55 6.79 8.01
N VAL A 18 -16.40 6.19 7.69
CA VAL A 18 -15.74 6.30 6.39
C VAL A 18 -16.84 6.34 5.32
N ASP A 19 -16.83 7.43 4.55
CA ASP A 19 -17.43 7.63 3.22
C ASP A 19 -18.08 6.38 2.58
N GLU A 20 -19.29 6.55 2.01
CA GLU A 20 -20.28 5.54 1.56
C GLU A 20 -19.79 4.50 0.51
N ARG A 21 -18.49 4.42 0.22
CA ARG A 21 -17.84 3.33 -0.52
C ARG A 21 -16.89 2.54 0.38
N SER A 22 -17.01 1.22 0.37
CA SER A 22 -16.12 0.32 1.11
C SER A 22 -14.64 0.56 0.72
N LEU A 23 -13.70 0.44 1.66
CA LEU A 23 -12.26 0.51 1.37
C LEU A 23 -11.85 -0.46 0.26
N PHE A 24 -12.55 -1.59 0.16
CA PHE A 24 -12.35 -2.56 -0.90
C PHE A 24 -12.79 -2.02 -2.27
N GLU A 25 -13.90 -1.30 -2.36
CA GLU A 25 -14.34 -0.64 -3.60
C GLU A 25 -13.35 0.44 -4.02
N LYS A 26 -12.80 1.20 -3.06
CA LYS A 26 -11.73 2.16 -3.33
C LYS A 26 -10.46 1.48 -3.82
N LEU A 27 -10.08 0.32 -3.26
CA LEU A 27 -8.96 -0.47 -3.75
C LEU A 27 -9.18 -0.96 -5.19
N CYS A 28 -10.42 -1.29 -5.54
CA CYS A 28 -10.79 -1.69 -6.90
C CYS A 28 -10.88 -0.51 -7.88
N ASP A 29 -10.84 0.73 -7.42
CA ASP A 29 -10.87 1.90 -8.31
C ASP A 29 -9.55 2.04 -9.07
N GLN A 30 -9.63 2.05 -10.40
CA GLN A 30 -8.46 2.15 -11.27
C GLN A 30 -7.63 3.40 -10.97
N SER A 31 -8.28 4.52 -10.62
CA SER A 31 -7.58 5.76 -10.27
C SER A 31 -6.73 5.64 -9.00
N ASN A 32 -7.16 4.81 -8.04
CA ASN A 32 -6.39 4.52 -6.83
C ASN A 32 -5.24 3.55 -7.12
N LEU A 33 -5.45 2.56 -7.97
CA LEU A 33 -4.37 1.67 -8.43
C LEU A 33 -3.29 2.45 -9.20
N GLU A 34 -3.68 3.44 -10.02
CA GLU A 34 -2.73 4.37 -10.65
C GLU A 34 -1.94 5.18 -9.62
N ALA A 35 -2.59 5.66 -8.56
CA ALA A 35 -1.91 6.37 -7.48
C ALA A 35 -0.91 5.47 -6.76
N GLY A 36 -1.27 4.21 -6.51
CA GLY A 36 -0.37 3.18 -6.01
C GLY A 36 0.82 2.95 -6.92
N PHE A 37 0.61 2.85 -8.23
CA PHE A 37 1.69 2.72 -9.21
C PHE A 37 2.61 3.94 -9.20
N LYS A 38 2.08 5.17 -9.15
CA LYS A 38 2.89 6.40 -9.05
C LYS A 38 3.79 6.38 -7.81
N ALA A 39 3.28 5.91 -6.67
CA ALA A 39 4.07 5.74 -5.46
C ALA A 39 5.19 4.68 -5.62
N VAL A 40 4.89 3.53 -6.23
CA VAL A 40 5.88 2.49 -6.55
C VAL A 40 6.96 3.01 -7.48
N LYS A 41 6.57 3.72 -8.55
CA LYS A 41 7.49 4.31 -9.52
C LYS A 41 8.43 5.31 -8.87
N LYS A 42 7.92 6.16 -7.97
CA LYS A 42 8.72 7.12 -7.20
C LYS A 42 9.76 6.42 -6.32
N ASN A 43 9.40 5.31 -5.69
CA ASN A 43 10.31 4.52 -4.84
C ASN A 43 11.35 3.72 -5.64
N GLY A 44 11.01 3.32 -6.87
CA GLY A 44 11.89 2.51 -7.71
C GLY A 44 12.08 1.09 -7.16
N GLY A 45 13.31 0.58 -7.27
CA GLY A 45 13.69 -0.74 -6.76
C GLY A 45 13.68 -1.86 -7.80
N ALA A 46 14.34 -2.96 -7.44
CA ALA A 46 14.53 -4.11 -8.30
C ALA A 46 13.21 -4.87 -8.59
N PRO A 47 13.14 -5.62 -9.71
CA PRO A 47 11.96 -6.44 -10.01
C PRO A 47 11.76 -7.59 -9.01
N GLY A 48 10.55 -8.14 -8.98
CA GLY A 48 10.21 -9.30 -8.14
C GLY A 48 10.71 -10.62 -8.73
N ILE A 49 10.04 -11.72 -8.39
CA ILE A 49 10.42 -13.07 -8.84
C ILE A 49 10.08 -13.31 -10.32
N ASP A 50 9.12 -12.56 -10.85
CA ASP A 50 8.69 -12.56 -12.26
C ASP A 50 9.66 -11.80 -13.19
N GLY A 51 10.61 -11.06 -12.64
CA GLY A 51 11.56 -10.26 -13.41
C GLY A 51 10.99 -8.97 -14.01
N VAL A 52 9.68 -8.70 -13.87
CA VAL A 52 9.03 -7.54 -14.50
C VAL A 52 9.45 -6.25 -13.80
N THR A 53 10.18 -5.41 -14.53
CA THR A 53 10.64 -4.10 -14.06
C THR A 53 9.50 -3.09 -14.02
N ILE A 54 9.71 -2.00 -13.27
CA ILE A 54 8.75 -0.88 -13.22
C ILE A 54 8.54 -0.29 -14.61
N LYS A 55 9.59 -0.23 -15.45
CA LYS A 55 9.50 0.31 -16.81
C LYS A 55 8.66 -0.58 -17.73
N GLU A 56 8.82 -1.90 -17.63
CA GLU A 56 8.02 -2.85 -18.41
C GLU A 56 6.56 -2.82 -17.98
N PHE A 57 6.30 -2.81 -16.67
CA PHE A 57 4.94 -2.62 -16.14
C PHE A 57 4.33 -1.30 -16.64
N GLU A 58 5.09 -0.19 -16.59
CA GLU A 58 4.64 1.11 -17.10
C GLU A 58 4.30 1.11 -18.58
N SER A 59 5.06 0.36 -19.40
CA SER A 59 4.82 0.30 -20.83
C SER A 59 3.47 -0.33 -21.21
N ARG A 60 2.86 -1.07 -20.26
CA ARG A 60 1.54 -1.71 -20.38
C ARG A 60 0.62 -1.28 -19.23
N LEU A 61 0.80 -0.06 -18.72
CA LEU A 61 0.19 0.38 -17.46
C LEU A 61 -1.34 0.17 -17.45
N GLU A 62 -2.04 0.63 -18.48
CA GLU A 62 -3.49 0.51 -18.58
C GLU A 62 -3.95 -0.95 -18.52
N GLU A 63 -3.34 -1.81 -19.33
CA GLU A 63 -3.66 -3.25 -19.38
C GLU A 63 -3.42 -3.93 -18.02
N GLU A 64 -2.28 -3.65 -17.39
CA GLU A 64 -1.91 -4.21 -16.10
C GLU A 64 -2.86 -3.78 -14.98
N LEU A 65 -3.28 -2.51 -14.97
CA LEU A 65 -4.20 -1.95 -13.98
C LEU A 65 -5.62 -2.46 -14.16
N VAL A 66 -6.13 -2.53 -15.40
CA VAL A 66 -7.43 -3.14 -15.71
C VAL A 66 -7.44 -4.61 -15.27
N GLN A 67 -6.38 -5.36 -15.56
CA GLN A 67 -6.28 -6.74 -15.11
C GLN A 67 -6.24 -6.83 -13.57
N LEU A 68 -5.50 -5.95 -12.89
CA LEU A 68 -5.45 -5.91 -11.42
C LEU A 68 -6.83 -5.65 -10.83
N GLN A 69 -7.53 -4.65 -11.34
CA GLN A 69 -8.88 -4.32 -10.90
C GLN A 69 -9.82 -5.52 -11.01
N LEU A 70 -9.85 -6.19 -12.17
CA LEU A 70 -10.70 -7.36 -12.40
C LEU A 70 -10.37 -8.51 -11.45
N GLU A 71 -9.09 -8.80 -11.25
CA GLU A 71 -8.63 -9.87 -10.35
C GLU A 71 -8.95 -9.56 -8.88
N ILE A 72 -8.76 -8.32 -8.43
CA ILE A 72 -9.07 -7.90 -7.05
C ILE A 72 -10.58 -7.94 -6.82
N ALA A 73 -11.36 -7.31 -7.70
CA ALA A 73 -12.81 -7.22 -7.58
C ALA A 73 -13.48 -8.61 -7.59
N SER A 74 -12.91 -9.55 -8.34
CA SER A 74 -13.38 -10.94 -8.41
C SER A 74 -12.78 -11.87 -7.34
N TRP A 75 -11.99 -11.35 -6.40
CA TRP A 75 -11.29 -12.13 -5.36
C TRP A 75 -10.34 -13.22 -5.91
N ASN A 76 -9.87 -13.05 -7.15
CA ASN A 76 -8.96 -13.98 -7.82
C ASN A 76 -7.49 -13.51 -7.79
N TYR A 77 -7.24 -12.27 -7.37
CA TYR A 77 -5.88 -11.76 -7.18
C TYR A 77 -5.12 -12.62 -6.15
N LYS A 78 -3.99 -13.16 -6.57
CA LYS A 78 -3.08 -13.94 -5.73
C LYS A 78 -1.69 -13.31 -5.78
N PRO A 79 -1.21 -12.72 -4.67
CA PRO A 79 0.12 -12.12 -4.64
C PRO A 79 1.20 -13.18 -4.89
N SER A 80 2.25 -12.79 -5.60
CA SER A 80 3.38 -13.67 -5.90
C SER A 80 4.32 -13.81 -4.69
N PRO A 81 5.06 -14.92 -4.58
CA PRO A 81 6.14 -15.03 -3.60
C PRO A 81 7.17 -13.91 -3.78
N VAL A 82 7.64 -13.33 -2.67
CA VAL A 82 8.69 -12.31 -2.70
C VAL A 82 10.03 -12.92 -3.11
N ARG A 83 10.79 -12.21 -3.97
CA ARG A 83 12.14 -12.62 -4.36
C ARG A 83 13.12 -12.31 -3.25
N ARG A 84 13.94 -13.30 -2.84
CA ARG A 84 15.00 -13.08 -1.85
C ARG A 84 16.21 -12.41 -2.46
N VAL A 85 16.72 -11.38 -1.78
CA VAL A 85 17.94 -10.67 -2.14
C VAL A 85 18.81 -10.53 -0.91
N GLU A 86 20.09 -10.87 -1.04
CA GLU A 86 21.09 -10.61 -0.01
C GLU A 86 21.72 -9.25 -0.24
N ILE A 87 21.71 -8.38 0.77
CA ILE A 87 22.44 -7.11 0.75
C ILE A 87 23.42 -7.07 1.93
N PRO A 88 24.66 -6.58 1.75
CA PRO A 88 25.59 -6.44 2.86
C PRO A 88 25.05 -5.45 3.90
N LYS A 89 25.19 -5.79 5.19
CA LYS A 89 24.96 -4.81 6.26
C LYS A 89 26.05 -3.74 6.22
N PRO A 90 25.75 -2.49 6.59
CA PRO A 90 26.78 -1.48 6.78
C PRO A 90 27.74 -1.91 7.91
N GLY A 91 29.04 -1.76 7.68
CA GLY A 91 30.11 -2.11 8.63
C GLY A 91 30.93 -3.33 8.21
N LYS A 92 32.23 -3.32 8.51
CA LYS A 92 33.13 -4.46 8.21
C LYS A 92 32.70 -5.68 9.04
N GLY A 93 32.50 -6.82 8.38
CA GLY A 93 32.15 -8.08 9.03
C GLY A 93 30.70 -8.19 9.51
N ALA A 94 29.82 -7.25 9.16
CA ALA A 94 28.45 -7.20 9.68
C ALA A 94 27.49 -8.26 9.08
N GLY A 95 27.93 -9.05 8.10
CA GLY A 95 27.11 -10.06 7.42
C GLY A 95 26.11 -9.47 6.42
N VAL A 96 25.02 -10.19 6.15
CA VAL A 96 24.01 -9.83 5.13
C VAL A 96 22.62 -9.59 5.73
N ARG A 97 21.79 -8.76 5.07
CA ARG A 97 20.34 -8.66 5.28
C ARG A 97 19.66 -9.40 4.14
N LEU A 98 18.68 -10.23 4.49
CA LEU A 98 17.80 -10.86 3.52
C LEU A 98 16.59 -9.94 3.32
N LEU A 99 16.45 -9.40 2.12
CA LEU A 99 15.27 -8.64 1.71
C LEU A 99 14.31 -9.53 0.93
N GLY A 100 13.02 -9.29 1.12
CA GLY A 100 11.96 -9.80 0.24
C GLY A 100 11.52 -8.69 -0.71
N VAL A 101 11.70 -8.89 -2.01
CA VAL A 101 11.30 -7.94 -3.05
C VAL A 101 10.04 -8.48 -3.73
N PRO A 102 8.86 -7.85 -3.52
CA PRO A 102 7.63 -8.26 -4.21
C PRO A 102 7.66 -7.90 -5.70
N CYS A 103 6.82 -8.56 -6.49
CA CYS A 103 6.59 -8.20 -7.89
C CYS A 103 6.03 -6.78 -8.01
N THR A 104 6.28 -6.11 -9.14
CA THR A 104 5.82 -4.72 -9.35
C THR A 104 4.30 -4.61 -9.18
N ARG A 105 3.56 -5.57 -9.75
CA ARG A 105 2.11 -5.71 -9.60
C ARG A 105 1.66 -5.75 -8.13
N ASP A 106 2.32 -6.57 -7.31
CA ASP A 106 1.99 -6.68 -5.88
C ASP A 106 2.33 -5.41 -5.10
N ARG A 107 3.43 -4.74 -5.47
CA ARG A 107 3.79 -3.45 -4.88
C ARG A 107 2.74 -2.37 -5.18
N VAL A 108 2.11 -2.39 -6.37
CA VAL A 108 1.02 -1.47 -6.71
C VAL A 108 -0.17 -1.69 -5.76
N VAL A 109 -0.58 -2.94 -5.56
CA VAL A 109 -1.69 -3.29 -4.66
C VAL A 109 -1.36 -2.87 -3.22
N GLN A 110 -0.18 -3.22 -2.72
CA GLN A 110 0.26 -2.87 -1.36
C GLN A 110 0.36 -1.35 -1.15
N ALA A 111 0.90 -0.61 -2.12
CA ALA A 111 0.98 0.84 -2.06
C ALA A 111 -0.41 1.48 -2.08
N THR A 112 -1.33 0.96 -2.88
CA THR A 112 -2.72 1.43 -2.92
C THR A 112 -3.41 1.20 -1.57
N ILE A 113 -3.30 0.00 -1.01
CA ILE A 113 -3.82 -0.31 0.34
C ILE A 113 -3.24 0.65 1.37
N LYS A 114 -1.92 0.90 1.33
CA LYS A 114 -1.26 1.85 2.22
C LYS A 114 -1.88 3.24 2.10
N LEU A 115 -2.01 3.79 0.89
CA LEU A 115 -2.59 5.12 0.65
C LEU A 115 -4.02 5.25 1.19
N LEU A 116 -4.81 4.17 1.15
CA LEU A 116 -6.18 4.15 1.65
C LEU A 116 -6.26 4.03 3.18
N LEU A 117 -5.35 3.26 3.79
CA LEU A 117 -5.38 2.97 5.23
C LEU A 117 -4.62 3.98 6.08
N GLU A 118 -3.50 4.52 5.60
CA GLU A 118 -2.62 5.42 6.36
C GLU A 118 -3.38 6.64 6.94
N PRO A 119 -4.25 7.35 6.18
CA PRO A 119 -5.02 8.47 6.75
C PRO A 119 -6.02 8.09 7.85
N ILE A 120 -6.40 6.81 7.91
CA ILE A 120 -7.33 6.28 8.93
C ILE A 120 -6.54 5.82 10.16
N LEU A 121 -5.42 5.12 9.93
CA LEU A 121 -4.63 4.48 10.98
C LEU A 121 -3.69 5.45 11.68
N ASP A 122 -3.06 6.39 10.97
CA ASP A 122 -2.08 7.31 11.54
C ASP A 122 -2.68 8.15 12.68
N LEU A 123 -3.96 8.52 12.55
CA LEU A 123 -4.70 9.25 13.58
C LEU A 123 -4.87 8.47 14.89
N THR A 124 -4.64 7.16 14.87
CA THR A 124 -4.79 6.26 16.02
C THR A 124 -3.45 5.90 16.68
N PHE A 125 -2.33 6.25 16.04
CA PHE A 125 -1.01 5.96 16.58
C PHE A 125 -0.64 6.90 17.73
N SER A 126 0.30 6.43 18.56
CA SER A 126 0.89 7.22 19.65
C SER A 126 1.77 8.34 19.11
N ASP A 127 1.80 9.48 19.81
CA ASP A 127 2.75 10.58 19.55
C ASP A 127 4.24 10.17 19.70
N HIS A 128 4.50 8.97 20.22
CA HIS A 128 5.83 8.37 20.38
C HIS A 128 6.10 7.22 19.39
N SER A 129 5.29 7.09 18.33
CA SER A 129 5.54 6.17 17.22
C SER A 129 6.20 6.91 16.06
N TYR A 130 7.40 6.49 15.66
CA TYR A 130 8.23 7.19 14.65
C TYR A 130 8.60 6.32 13.45
N GLY A 131 8.15 5.07 13.43
CA GLY A 131 8.52 4.05 12.43
C GLY A 131 7.37 3.70 11.51
#